data_AF-A0A6M0GGW5-F1
#
_entry.id   AF-A0A6M0GGW5-F1
#
_cell.length_a   1.000
_cell.length_b   1.000
_cell.length_c   1.000
_cell.angle_alpha   90.00
_cell.angle_beta   90.00
_cell.angle_gamma   90.00
#
_symmetry.space_group_name_H-M   'P 1'
#
loop_
_entity.id
_entity.type
_entity.pdbx_description
1 polymer ?
#
loop_
_entity_poly.entity_id
_entity_poly.type
_entity_poly.pdbx_seq_one_letter_code
_entity_poly.pdbx_strand_id
1 'polypeptide(L)'
;LYVWRLSVICNPDNRFDDDYVWGGVERVSMSFELKSQLKYKTKRERLKIYAENGLWFDVLTTLAELREVNVEDQELDEDWVEFLEQVQIGLEEISDQPLVDCCTSEQ
;
A
#
# COMPACT_ATOMS: atom_id res chain seq x y z
N LEU A 1 12.04 -0.76 -12.21
CA LEU A 1 10.64 -1.24 -12.18
C LEU A 1 10.63 -2.76 -12.06
N TYR A 2 10.01 -3.29 -11.01
CA TYR A 2 9.67 -4.71 -10.86
C TYR A 2 8.23 -4.88 -11.34
N VAL A 3 7.98 -5.86 -12.20
CA VAL A 3 6.64 -6.11 -12.77
C VAL A 3 6.23 -7.53 -12.39
N TRP A 4 4.97 -7.69 -12.01
CA TRP A 4 4.39 -8.99 -11.71
C TRP A 4 3.10 -9.19 -12.53
N ARG A 5 2.75 -10.47 -12.72
CA ARG A 5 1.51 -10.88 -13.37
C ARG A 5 0.99 -12.13 -12.67
N LEU A 6 -0.32 -12.16 -12.42
CA LEU A 6 -1.06 -13.34 -12.01
C LEU A 6 -2.03 -13.70 -13.12
N SER A 7 -2.03 -14.96 -13.56
CA SER A 7 -2.92 -15.45 -14.61
C SER A 7 -3.65 -16.69 -14.14
N VAL A 8 -4.94 -16.78 -14.44
CA VAL A 8 -5.75 -17.98 -14.22
C VAL A 8 -5.83 -18.73 -15.55
N ILE A 9 -5.35 -19.98 -15.55
CA ILE A 9 -5.40 -20.83 -16.74
C ILE A 9 -6.76 -21.50 -16.79
N CYS A 10 -7.64 -21.00 -17.66
CA CYS A 10 -8.98 -21.56 -17.84
C CYS A 10 -8.97 -22.71 -18.84
N ASN A 11 -8.16 -22.63 -19.91
CA ASN A 11 -8.00 -23.68 -20.90
C ASN A 11 -6.50 -23.98 -21.14
N PRO A 12 -5.99 -25.14 -20.68
CA PRO A 12 -4.59 -25.51 -20.84
C PRO A 12 -4.10 -25.59 -22.30
N ASP A 13 -5.01 -25.93 -23.23
CA ASP A 13 -4.69 -26.12 -24.65
C ASP A 13 -4.77 -24.80 -25.44
N ASN A 14 -5.44 -23.77 -24.90
CA ASN A 14 -5.53 -22.44 -25.49
C ASN A 14 -5.45 -21.35 -24.41
N ARG A 15 -4.26 -20.76 -24.27
CA ARG A 15 -3.95 -19.75 -23.25
C ARG A 15 -4.11 -18.29 -23.70
N PHE A 16 -4.62 -18.06 -24.92
CA PHE A 16 -4.82 -16.69 -25.42
C PHE A 16 -5.89 -15.93 -24.63
N ASP A 17 -6.83 -16.66 -24.04
CA ASP A 17 -7.95 -16.12 -23.27
C ASP A 17 -7.77 -16.32 -21.74
N ASP A 18 -6.52 -16.54 -21.28
CA ASP A 18 -6.24 -16.59 -19.84
C ASP A 18 -6.57 -15.21 -19.21
N ASP A 19 -7.48 -15.19 -18.25
CA ASP A 19 -7.73 -13.99 -17.44
C ASP A 19 -6.48 -13.68 -16.60
N TYR A 20 -6.09 -12.41 -16.56
CA TYR A 20 -4.90 -12.00 -15.83
C TYR A 20 -5.04 -10.61 -15.20
N VAL A 21 -4.31 -10.43 -14.12
CA VAL A 21 -4.02 -9.14 -13.52
C VAL A 21 -2.52 -8.91 -13.53
N TRP A 22 -2.11 -7.65 -13.61
CA TRP A 22 -0.69 -7.27 -13.61
C TRP A 22 -0.49 -6.02 -12.77
N GLY A 23 0.74 -5.81 -12.33
CA GLY A 23 1.10 -4.63 -11.57
C GLY A 23 2.61 -4.40 -11.58
N GLY A 24 3.02 -3.25 -11.02
CA GLY A 24 4.41 -2.87 -10.95
C GLY A 24 4.76 -2.20 -9.61
N VAL A 25 6.00 -2.40 -9.18
CA VAL A 25 6.59 -1.72 -8.04
C VAL A 25 7.89 -1.07 -8.48
N GLU A 26 8.05 0.21 -8.20
CA GLU A 26 9.27 0.94 -8.47
C GLU A 26 9.97 1.33 -7.18
N ARG A 27 11.29 1.15 -7.15
CA ARG A 27 12.12 1.68 -6.06
C ARG A 27 12.51 3.11 -6.42
N VAL A 28 12.01 4.06 -5.66
CA VAL A 28 12.40 5.47 -5.79
C VAL A 28 13.70 5.71 -5.02
N SER A 29 14.69 6.30 -5.69
CA SER A 29 15.97 6.60 -5.04
C SER A 29 15.79 7.71 -3.99
N MET A 30 16.40 7.53 -2.83
CA MET A 30 16.30 8.49 -1.72
C MET A 30 17.16 9.74 -2.00
N SER A 31 16.55 10.77 -2.58
CA SER A 31 17.22 12.04 -2.91
C SER A 31 17.70 12.77 -1.65
N PHE A 32 18.66 13.69 -1.80
CA PHE A 32 19.12 14.52 -0.68
C PHE A 32 17.98 15.34 -0.08
N GLU A 33 17.12 15.89 -0.93
CA GLU A 33 15.96 16.67 -0.52
C GLU A 33 14.97 15.84 0.29
N LEU A 34 14.61 14.64 -0.20
CA LEU A 34 13.71 13.73 0.51
C LEU A 34 14.30 13.30 1.87
N LYS A 35 15.61 12.99 1.93
CA LYS A 35 16.28 12.70 3.22
C LYS A 35 16.18 13.87 4.19
N SER A 36 16.34 15.09 3.70
CA SER A 36 16.26 16.30 4.52
C SER A 36 14.85 16.52 5.05
N GLN A 37 13.82 16.36 4.19
CA GLN A 37 12.41 16.46 4.58
C GLN A 37 12.04 15.44 5.66
N LEU A 38 12.51 14.20 5.53
CA LEU A 38 12.24 13.11 6.49
C LEU A 38 13.05 13.20 7.79
N LYS A 39 14.09 14.05 7.83
CA LYS A 39 15.02 14.12 8.96
C LYS A 39 14.29 14.60 10.21
N TYR A 40 14.44 13.84 11.30
CA TYR A 40 13.80 14.11 12.60
C TYR A 40 12.27 14.11 12.58
N LYS A 41 11.64 13.54 11.54
CA LYS A 41 10.19 13.39 11.45
C LYS A 41 9.70 12.09 12.06
N THR A 42 8.63 12.19 12.84
CA THR A 42 7.83 11.05 13.34
C THR A 42 7.15 10.32 12.19
N LYS A 43 6.71 9.07 12.40
CA LYS A 43 5.98 8.31 11.37
C LYS A 43 4.75 9.07 10.86
N ARG A 44 3.95 9.65 11.75
CA ARG A 44 2.79 10.49 11.42
C ARG A 44 3.16 11.67 10.52
N GLU A 45 4.20 12.44 10.86
CA GLU A 45 4.66 13.57 10.05
C GLU A 45 5.19 13.15 8.67
N ARG A 46 5.73 11.94 8.54
CA ARG A 46 6.26 11.44 7.26
C ARG A 46 5.17 11.11 6.25
N LEU A 47 3.95 10.79 6.68
CA LEU A 47 2.83 10.48 5.78
C LEU A 47 2.63 11.56 4.72
N LYS A 48 2.54 12.81 5.16
CA LYS A 48 2.40 13.96 4.26
C LYS A 48 3.57 14.11 3.30
N ILE A 49 4.80 13.91 3.80
CA ILE A 49 6.00 13.99 2.97
C ILE A 49 6.00 12.90 1.90
N TYR A 50 5.64 11.66 2.24
CA TYR A 50 5.54 10.57 1.29
C TYR A 50 4.45 10.84 0.24
N ALA A 51 3.27 11.30 0.67
CA ALA A 51 2.17 11.65 -0.23
C ALA A 51 2.57 12.77 -1.23
N GLU A 52 3.19 13.85 -0.74
CA GLU A 52 3.66 14.97 -1.58
C GLU A 52 4.75 14.55 -2.58
N ASN A 53 5.52 13.50 -2.26
CA ASN A 53 6.53 12.93 -3.15
C ASN A 53 6.02 11.75 -4.02
N GLY A 54 4.72 11.44 -3.97
CA GLY A 54 4.11 10.35 -4.76
C GLY A 54 4.48 8.94 -4.28
N LEU A 55 4.98 8.81 -3.05
CA LEU A 55 5.44 7.55 -2.44
C LEU A 55 4.28 6.83 -1.74
N TRP A 56 3.21 6.55 -2.48
CA TRP A 56 1.96 6.04 -1.90
C TRP A 56 2.11 4.66 -1.22
N PHE A 57 3.04 3.81 -1.68
CA PHE A 57 3.38 2.57 -0.98
C PHE A 57 3.97 2.82 0.41
N ASP A 58 4.81 3.86 0.56
CA ASP A 58 5.35 4.27 1.85
C ASP A 58 4.27 4.90 2.74
N VAL A 59 3.31 5.64 2.18
CA VAL A 59 2.11 6.13 2.90
C VAL A 59 1.31 4.95 3.44
N LEU A 60 0.94 4.00 2.57
CA LEU A 60 0.17 2.81 2.94
C LEU A 60 0.84 2.01 4.06
N THR A 61 2.14 1.74 3.90
CA THR A 61 2.91 0.97 4.89
C THR A 61 2.99 1.73 6.22
N THR A 62 3.26 3.03 6.18
CA THR A 62 3.39 3.84 7.40
C THR A 62 2.04 3.98 8.13
N LEU A 63 0.93 4.12 7.39
CA LEU A 63 -0.42 4.13 7.97
C LEU A 63 -0.75 2.79 8.65
N ALA A 64 -0.46 1.67 7.98
CA ALA A 64 -0.68 0.34 8.55
C ALA A 64 0.11 0.15 9.86
N GLU A 65 1.40 0.49 9.85
CA GLU A 65 2.25 0.42 11.05
C GLU A 65 1.76 1.33 12.20
N LEU A 66 1.15 2.47 11.89
CA LEU A 66 0.60 3.37 12.91
C LEU A 66 -0.68 2.82 13.53
N ARG A 67 -1.57 2.24 12.71
CA ARG A 67 -2.82 1.61 13.16
C ARG A 67 -2.57 0.37 14.00
N GLU A 68 -1.60 -0.46 13.62
CA GLU A 68 -1.21 -1.66 14.37
C GLU A 68 -0.77 -1.33 15.81
N VAL A 69 -0.06 -0.21 16.00
CA VAL A 69 0.43 0.22 17.32
C VAL A 69 -0.65 0.99 18.11
N ASN A 70 -1.52 1.72 17.43
CA ASN A 70 -2.52 2.61 18.06
C ASN A 70 -3.94 2.19 17.66
N VAL A 71 -4.34 0.98 18.06
CA VAL A 71 -5.60 0.32 17.64
C VAL A 71 -6.88 1.09 18.05
N GLU A 72 -6.79 2.00 19.03
CA GLU A 72 -7.94 2.82 19.50
C GLU A 72 -7.96 4.24 18.89
N ASP A 73 -7.02 4.57 18.00
CA ASP A 73 -6.92 5.90 17.40
C ASP A 73 -7.84 6.03 16.18
N GLN A 74 -9.01 6.62 16.41
CA GLN A 74 -10.02 6.84 15.38
C GLN A 74 -9.52 7.74 14.22
N GLU A 75 -8.59 8.67 14.47
CA GLU A 75 -8.04 9.53 13.42
C GLU A 75 -7.29 8.68 12.38
N LEU A 76 -6.55 7.66 12.84
CA LEU A 76 -5.83 6.76 11.94
C LEU A 76 -6.75 5.82 11.15
N ASP A 77 -7.92 5.47 11.70
CA ASP A 77 -8.93 4.71 10.98
C ASP A 77 -9.58 5.56 9.87
N GLU A 78 -9.89 6.82 10.17
CA GLU A 78 -10.41 7.78 9.19
C GLU A 78 -9.39 8.02 8.07
N ASP A 79 -8.12 8.29 8.40
CA ASP A 79 -7.06 8.47 7.40
C ASP A 79 -6.85 7.24 6.50
N TRP A 80 -7.04 6.03 7.05
CA TRP A 80 -6.90 4.79 6.30
C TRP A 80 -7.98 4.64 5.24
N VAL A 81 -9.23 4.84 5.65
CA VAL A 81 -10.37 4.79 4.74
C VAL A 81 -10.22 5.88 3.68
N GLU A 82 -9.98 7.12 4.10
CA GLU A 82 -9.78 8.24 3.17
C GLU A 82 -8.64 8.00 2.18
N PHE A 83 -7.52 7.40 2.62
CA PHE A 83 -6.40 7.10 1.74
C PHE A 83 -6.75 6.02 0.70
N LEU A 84 -7.39 4.93 1.11
CA LEU A 84 -7.70 3.82 0.20
C LEU A 84 -8.81 4.15 -0.79
N GLU A 85 -9.76 5.01 -0.41
CA GLU A 85 -10.85 5.49 -1.26
C GLU A 85 -10.41 6.55 -2.29
N GLN A 86 -9.19 7.08 -2.19
CA GLN A 86 -8.69 8.01 -3.21
C GLN A 86 -8.71 7.35 -4.58
N VAL A 87 -9.28 8.06 -5.57
CA VAL A 87 -9.41 7.58 -6.96
C VAL A 87 -8.06 7.14 -7.57
N GLN A 88 -6.96 7.74 -7.15
CA GLN A 88 -5.61 7.38 -7.59
C GLN A 88 -5.08 6.08 -6.97
N ILE A 89 -5.61 5.70 -5.81
CA ILE A 89 -5.25 4.47 -5.07
C ILE A 89 -6.20 3.34 -5.46
N GLY A 90 -7.51 3.59 -5.43
CA GLY A 90 -8.55 2.67 -5.91
C GLY A 90 -8.60 1.35 -5.14
N LEU A 91 -8.52 1.43 -3.82
CA LEU A 91 -8.53 0.29 -2.90
C LEU A 91 -9.72 0.36 -1.91
N GLU A 92 -10.81 1.02 -2.32
CA GLU A 92 -12.03 1.19 -1.52
C GLU A 92 -12.63 -0.14 -1.06
N GLU A 93 -12.55 -1.19 -1.89
CA GLU A 93 -13.09 -2.52 -1.58
C GLU A 93 -12.44 -3.18 -0.35
N ILE A 94 -11.27 -2.70 0.07
CA ILE A 94 -10.55 -3.21 1.24
C ILE A 94 -10.43 -2.20 2.38
N SER A 95 -11.10 -1.04 2.30
CA SER A 95 -11.01 0.02 3.32
C SER A 95 -11.40 -0.46 4.71
N ASP A 96 -12.45 -1.28 4.78
CA ASP A 96 -13.06 -1.76 6.01
C ASP A 96 -12.49 -3.11 6.47
N GLN A 97 -11.51 -3.65 5.75
CA GLN A 97 -10.90 -4.93 6.10
C GLN A 97 -9.89 -4.76 7.24
N PRO A 98 -9.83 -5.71 8.20
CA PRO A 98 -8.87 -5.64 9.28
C PRO A 98 -7.44 -5.87 8.78
N LEU A 99 -6.48 -5.21 9.42
CA LEU A 99 -5.07 -5.59 9.31
C LEU A 99 -4.88 -6.87 10.13
N VAL A 100 -4.50 -7.95 9.44
CA VAL A 100 -4.24 -9.25 10.06
C VAL A 100 -2.74 -9.45 10.23
N ASP A 101 -2.32 -10.02 11.35
CA ASP A 101 -0.95 -10.48 11.53
C ASP A 101 -0.60 -11.47 10.42
N CYS A 102 0.57 -11.30 9.79
CA CYS A 102 0.93 -12.23 8.74
C CYS A 102 1.06 -13.64 9.30
N CYS A 103 0.45 -14.56 8.57
CA CYS A 103 0.83 -15.95 8.49
C CYS A 103 0.33 -16.82 9.66
N THR A 104 -0.92 -16.66 10.08
CA THR A 104 -1.71 -17.78 10.63
C THR A 104 -2.22 -18.63 9.47
N SER A 105 -1.33 -19.35 8.78
CA SER A 105 -1.82 -20.47 7.98
C SER A 105 -2.39 -21.49 8.97
N GLU A 106 -3.72 -21.62 9.04
CA GLU A 106 -4.30 -22.87 9.52
C GLU A 106 -3.77 -23.97 8.60
N GLN A 107 -2.90 -24.82 9.15
CA GLN A 107 -2.47 -26.07 8.52
C GLN A 107 -3.62 -27.07 8.54
#